data_AF-A0A9N7U363-F1
#
_entry.id   AF-A0A9N7U363-F1
#
_cell.length_a   1.000
_cell.length_b   1.000
_cell.length_c   1.000
_cell.angle_alpha   90.00
_cell.angle_beta   90.00
_cell.angle_gamma   90.00
#
_symmetry.space_group_name_H-M   'P 1'
#
loop_
_entity.id
_entity.type
_entity.pdbx_description
1 polymer ?
#
loop_
_entity_poly.entity_id
_entity_poly.type
_entity_poly.pdbx_seq_one_letter_code
_entity_poly.pdbx_strand_id
1 'polypeptide(L)'
;MSAIPAGHDGRMEGGRGSRADSGSGGGGSPRLQPCAQPPSSSSGSSSSSSSSRTKDARHQQQQLQQRHHGGSMWKQPSHNEPSDVVRRALDFKCQGTQCYKDKKYREAIGKYHRALLEIKGLCRVLGDPDTGSKPPSPLLPTFSKSSTLTDEQKGAMENAELECYNSLAACLLQMELVNYERVKEYCLKVLYKEGKNFKALYRSGVAYYHLGDFQKALYYLKESHKQEPSDTNAIRYIQLTEMKIRRSAQREKKEAT
;
A
#
# COMPACT_ATOMS: atom_id res chain seq x y z
N MET A 1 17.22 17.11 -70.74
CA MET A 1 15.76 17.06 -70.54
C MET A 1 15.56 16.58 -69.10
N SER A 2 15.66 17.43 -68.08
CA SER A 2 14.64 18.41 -67.62
C SER A 2 13.35 17.66 -67.20
N ALA A 3 12.76 17.78 -66.01
CA ALA A 3 12.83 18.78 -64.96
C ALA A 3 12.26 18.26 -63.62
N ILE A 4 12.56 19.00 -62.55
CA ILE A 4 11.92 19.02 -61.22
C ILE A 4 10.48 19.59 -61.33
N PRO A 5 9.59 19.34 -60.35
CA PRO A 5 9.09 20.50 -59.59
C PRO A 5 9.00 20.29 -58.06
N ALA A 6 9.40 21.34 -57.34
CA ALA A 6 8.99 21.71 -55.99
C ALA A 6 7.51 22.17 -56.03
N GLY A 7 6.67 21.88 -55.03
CA GLY A 7 6.53 22.68 -53.79
C GLY A 7 5.37 23.66 -53.92
N HIS A 8 4.42 23.66 -52.98
CA HIS A 8 3.65 24.85 -52.58
C HIS A 8 3.01 24.68 -51.19
N ASP A 9 3.18 25.75 -50.43
CA ASP A 9 2.74 26.06 -49.07
C ASP A 9 1.21 26.12 -48.86
N GLY A 10 0.80 25.91 -47.60
CA GLY A 10 -0.54 26.18 -47.10
C GLY A 10 -0.53 26.37 -45.58
N ARG A 11 -0.11 27.57 -45.14
CA ARG A 11 -0.05 28.07 -43.76
C ARG A 11 -1.36 28.75 -43.34
N MET A 12 -1.87 28.45 -42.12
CA MET A 12 -2.70 29.28 -41.20
C MET A 12 -2.61 28.58 -39.81
N GLU A 13 -1.83 28.99 -38.80
CA GLU A 13 -1.87 30.14 -37.87
C GLU A 13 -3.12 30.25 -36.94
N GLY A 14 -2.85 30.24 -35.62
CA GLY A 14 -3.68 30.79 -34.53
C GLY A 14 -4.57 29.80 -33.76
N GLY A 15 -4.51 29.61 -32.43
CA GLY A 15 -3.74 30.25 -31.37
C GLY A 15 -4.37 29.96 -29.99
N ARG A 16 -3.60 30.28 -28.92
CA ARG A 16 -3.96 30.39 -27.48
C ARG A 16 -4.10 29.05 -26.73
N GLY A 17 -3.47 28.77 -25.60
CA GLY A 17 -2.73 29.59 -24.63
C GLY A 17 -3.27 29.32 -23.22
N SER A 18 -2.45 28.75 -22.32
CA SER A 18 -2.49 28.77 -20.82
C SER A 18 -1.54 27.64 -20.36
N ARG A 19 -0.33 27.81 -19.81
CA ARG A 19 0.26 28.66 -18.75
C ARG A 19 -0.34 28.48 -17.34
N ALA A 20 0.29 27.59 -16.58
CA ALA A 20 0.63 27.63 -15.14
C ALA A 20 1.74 26.54 -14.98
N ASP A 21 3.02 26.76 -14.66
CA ASP A 21 3.69 27.45 -13.53
C ASP A 21 3.13 27.00 -12.16
N SER A 22 3.88 26.55 -11.15
CA SER A 22 5.31 26.64 -10.81
C SER A 22 5.63 25.55 -9.75
N GLY A 23 6.84 25.00 -9.71
CA GLY A 23 7.75 25.18 -8.54
C GLY A 23 8.24 23.83 -7.99
N SER A 24 9.48 23.41 -8.26
CA SER A 24 10.74 23.74 -7.56
C SER A 24 10.87 23.14 -6.15
N GLY A 25 11.89 22.29 -5.97
CA GLY A 25 12.32 21.82 -4.66
C GLY A 25 13.44 20.78 -4.75
N GLY A 26 14.69 21.24 -4.87
CA GLY A 26 15.89 20.42 -4.75
C GLY A 26 16.27 20.11 -3.30
N GLY A 27 17.32 19.30 -3.15
CA GLY A 27 17.92 18.87 -1.88
C GLY A 27 17.82 17.34 -1.76
N GLY A 28 18.89 16.55 -1.75
CA GLY A 28 20.19 16.76 -1.13
C GLY A 28 20.36 15.64 -0.10
N SER A 29 21.22 14.65 -0.38
CA SER A 29 21.56 13.58 0.55
C SER A 29 22.30 14.13 1.78
N PRO A 30 22.11 13.52 2.96
CA PRO A 30 23.28 12.99 3.70
C PRO A 30 22.96 11.63 4.37
N ARG A 31 23.83 10.61 4.24
CA ARG A 31 24.95 10.24 5.12
C ARG A 31 24.54 9.73 6.52
N LEU A 32 24.84 8.45 6.74
CA LEU A 32 24.70 7.65 7.97
C LEU A 32 25.57 8.15 9.13
N GLN A 33 25.06 8.10 10.38
CA GLN A 33 25.71 7.52 11.58
C GLN A 33 24.78 7.53 12.84
N PRO A 34 25.03 6.68 13.86
CA PRO A 34 24.02 6.28 14.86
C PRO A 34 24.29 6.73 16.33
N CYS A 35 23.30 6.41 17.18
CA CYS A 35 23.32 6.28 18.67
C CYS A 35 23.01 7.52 19.54
N ALA A 36 21.95 7.41 20.36
CA ALA A 36 21.95 7.69 21.81
C ALA A 36 20.58 7.35 22.43
N GLN A 37 20.58 6.56 23.50
CA GLN A 37 19.44 6.31 24.40
C GLN A 37 19.21 7.50 25.34
N PRO A 38 18.00 7.73 25.89
CA PRO A 38 17.82 8.52 27.09
C PRO A 38 17.72 7.62 28.35
N PRO A 39 18.21 8.09 29.52
CA PRO A 39 18.18 7.32 30.76
C PRO A 39 16.87 7.50 31.54
N SER A 40 16.64 6.50 32.39
CA SER A 40 15.65 6.41 33.46
C SER A 40 15.86 7.45 34.56
N SER A 41 14.77 7.98 35.11
CA SER A 41 14.75 8.66 36.42
C SER A 41 13.73 8.01 37.34
N SER A 42 14.22 7.51 38.46
CA SER A 42 13.52 6.94 39.61
C SER A 42 13.58 7.90 40.82
N SER A 43 12.81 7.55 41.87
CA SER A 43 12.79 8.08 43.27
C SER A 43 12.03 9.40 43.50
N GLY A 44 11.30 9.63 44.60
CA GLY A 44 10.99 8.91 45.85
C GLY A 44 9.74 9.57 46.50
N SER A 45 8.93 8.85 47.29
CA SER A 45 8.85 8.88 48.79
C SER A 45 8.57 10.28 49.38
N SER A 46 7.66 10.58 50.32
CA SER A 46 6.98 9.83 51.40
C SER A 46 6.00 10.74 52.19
N SER A 47 5.17 10.11 53.07
CA SER A 47 4.52 10.61 54.33
C SER A 47 3.39 11.66 54.26
N SER A 48 2.11 11.28 54.48
CA SER A 48 1.33 11.27 55.76
C SER A 48 1.20 12.66 56.43
N SER A 49 -0.01 13.21 56.69
CA SER A 49 -0.89 12.81 57.81
C SER A 49 -2.29 13.47 57.74
N SER A 50 -3.31 12.69 58.12
CA SER A 50 -4.54 13.03 58.87
C SER A 50 -5.30 14.36 58.65
N SER A 51 -6.56 14.26 58.21
CA SER A 51 -7.69 15.03 58.78
C SER A 51 -9.03 14.36 58.45
N SER A 52 -9.76 14.09 59.52
CA SER A 52 -11.01 13.33 59.60
C SER A 52 -12.26 14.18 59.39
N ARG A 53 -13.35 13.49 59.00
CA ARG A 53 -14.78 13.84 59.13
C ARG A 53 -15.41 14.53 57.91
N THR A 54 -16.60 14.05 57.56
CA THR A 54 -17.59 14.53 56.56
C THR A 54 -17.58 13.95 55.12
N LYS A 55 -17.48 12.62 54.92
CA LYS A 55 -17.70 11.99 53.58
C LYS A 55 -18.72 10.83 53.51
N ASP A 56 -19.40 10.50 54.60
CA ASP A 56 -20.34 9.35 54.60
C ASP A 56 -21.79 9.69 54.21
N ALA A 57 -22.19 10.96 54.17
CA ALA A 57 -23.57 11.32 53.82
C ALA A 57 -23.84 11.44 52.29
N ARG A 58 -22.80 11.37 51.44
CA ARG A 58 -22.96 11.47 49.97
C ARG A 58 -22.90 10.13 49.24
N HIS A 59 -22.40 9.07 49.87
CA HIS A 59 -22.26 7.76 49.24
C HIS A 59 -23.56 6.94 49.22
N GLN A 60 -24.48 7.20 50.15
CA GLN A 60 -25.74 6.42 50.24
C GLN A 60 -26.85 6.94 49.32
N GLN A 61 -26.79 8.20 48.88
CA GLN A 61 -27.78 8.78 47.96
C GLN A 61 -27.47 8.56 46.47
N GLN A 62 -26.29 8.03 46.13
CA GLN A 62 -25.92 7.69 44.75
C GLN A 62 -26.19 6.21 44.40
N GLN A 63 -26.54 5.37 45.37
CA GLN A 63 -26.83 3.94 45.15
C GLN A 63 -28.31 3.65 44.81
N LEU A 64 -29.22 4.61 44.97
CA LEU A 64 -30.66 4.43 44.66
C LEU A 64 -31.08 4.90 43.26
N GLN A 65 -30.15 5.37 42.42
CA GLN A 65 -30.41 5.67 41.00
C GLN A 65 -30.01 4.54 40.03
N GLN A 66 -29.52 3.40 40.53
CA GLN A 66 -29.13 2.26 39.69
C GLN A 66 -30.24 1.22 39.45
N ARG A 67 -31.52 1.53 39.71
CA ARG A 67 -32.59 0.52 39.65
C ARG A 67 -33.69 0.71 38.64
N HIS A 68 -33.64 1.68 37.72
CA HIS A 68 -34.68 1.83 36.69
C HIS A 68 -34.21 2.48 35.39
N HIS A 69 -33.33 1.83 34.61
CA HIS A 69 -33.32 2.03 33.16
C HIS A 69 -33.02 0.68 32.49
N GLY A 70 -34.00 0.21 31.71
CA GLY A 70 -34.04 -1.09 31.08
C GLY A 70 -32.85 -1.37 30.17
N GLY A 71 -32.60 -2.66 29.96
CA GLY A 71 -31.50 -3.18 29.18
C GLY A 71 -31.48 -2.61 27.76
N SER A 72 -30.64 -1.60 27.54
CA SER A 72 -29.93 -1.48 26.29
C SER A 72 -28.73 -2.41 26.41
N MET A 73 -28.93 -3.66 26.01
CA MET A 73 -27.82 -4.56 25.72
C MET A 73 -27.00 -3.82 24.67
N TRP A 74 -25.87 -3.24 25.08
CA TRP A 74 -24.89 -2.70 24.16
C TRP A 74 -24.50 -3.88 23.29
N LYS A 75 -25.16 -4.00 22.13
CA LYS A 75 -24.79 -4.94 21.10
C LYS A 75 -23.40 -4.47 20.73
N GLN A 76 -22.37 -5.11 21.28
CA GLN A 76 -21.02 -4.91 20.80
C GLN A 76 -21.15 -4.99 19.28
N PRO A 77 -20.65 -4.01 18.51
CA PRO A 77 -20.68 -4.10 17.07
C PRO A 77 -20.10 -5.47 16.77
N SER A 78 -20.87 -6.34 16.14
CA SER A 78 -20.38 -7.61 15.67
C SER A 78 -19.29 -7.25 14.66
N HIS A 79 -18.06 -7.12 15.15
CA HIS A 79 -16.88 -6.68 14.40
C HIS A 79 -16.59 -7.58 13.19
N ASN A 80 -17.36 -8.67 13.06
CA ASN A 80 -17.26 -9.68 12.03
C ASN A 80 -18.35 -9.59 10.96
N GLU A 81 -19.21 -8.56 10.94
CA GLU A 81 -20.07 -8.38 9.76
C GLU A 81 -19.21 -8.07 8.53
N PRO A 82 -19.45 -8.74 7.38
CA PRO A 82 -18.58 -8.65 6.22
C PRO A 82 -18.49 -7.22 5.67
N SER A 83 -19.57 -6.45 5.73
CA SER A 83 -19.58 -5.04 5.33
C SER A 83 -18.75 -4.15 6.26
N ASP A 84 -18.66 -4.47 7.55
CA ASP A 84 -17.82 -3.72 8.49
C ASP A 84 -16.33 -4.03 8.24
N VAL A 85 -16.01 -5.27 7.89
CA VAL A 85 -14.65 -5.67 7.50
C VAL A 85 -14.22 -4.93 6.22
N VAL A 86 -15.08 -4.86 5.20
CA VAL A 86 -14.84 -4.07 3.97
C VAL A 86 -14.53 -2.62 4.33
N ARG A 87 -15.37 -2.00 5.17
CA ARG A 87 -15.19 -0.60 5.59
C ARG A 87 -13.85 -0.39 6.30
N ARG A 88 -13.47 -1.27 7.22
CA ARG A 88 -12.18 -1.19 7.94
C ARG A 88 -10.98 -1.37 7.01
N ALA A 89 -11.04 -2.32 6.08
CA ALA A 89 -9.97 -2.51 5.10
C ALA A 89 -9.72 -1.23 4.28
N LEU A 90 -10.80 -0.60 3.80
CA LEU A 90 -10.72 0.65 3.04
C LEU A 90 -10.21 1.82 3.90
N ASP A 91 -10.63 1.92 5.16
CA ASP A 91 -10.15 2.94 6.09
C ASP A 91 -8.63 2.79 6.34
N PHE A 92 -8.15 1.58 6.61
CA PHE A 92 -6.71 1.33 6.73
C PHE A 92 -5.93 1.67 5.46
N LYS A 93 -6.47 1.40 4.27
CA LYS A 93 -5.87 1.81 2.99
C LYS A 93 -5.76 3.34 2.88
N CYS A 94 -6.83 4.06 3.24
CA CYS A 94 -6.85 5.51 3.23
C CYS A 94 -5.83 6.10 4.22
N GLN A 95 -5.78 5.57 5.44
CA GLN A 95 -4.79 5.97 6.44
C GLN A 95 -3.36 5.69 5.96
N GLY A 96 -3.10 4.55 5.34
CA GLY A 96 -1.79 4.24 4.75
C GLY A 96 -1.38 5.24 3.67
N THR A 97 -2.34 5.64 2.82
CA THR A 97 -2.13 6.66 1.78
C THR A 97 -1.83 8.03 2.39
N GLN A 98 -2.47 8.38 3.49
CA GLN A 98 -2.16 9.61 4.22
C GLN A 98 -0.74 9.57 4.79
N CYS A 99 -0.39 8.49 5.51
CA CYS A 99 0.97 8.31 6.04
C CYS A 99 2.04 8.36 4.92
N TYR A 100 1.74 7.82 3.73
CA TYR A 100 2.65 7.88 2.58
C TYR A 100 2.90 9.32 2.12
N LYS A 101 1.84 10.13 2.01
CA LYS A 101 1.94 11.56 1.65
C LYS A 101 2.75 12.34 2.70
N ASP A 102 2.58 11.99 3.96
CA ASP A 102 3.33 12.58 5.08
C ASP A 102 4.78 12.05 5.19
N LYS A 103 5.23 11.23 4.22
CA LYS A 103 6.55 10.57 4.17
C LYS A 103 6.83 9.65 5.37
N LYS A 104 5.80 9.27 6.12
CA LYS A 104 5.86 8.30 7.22
C LYS A 104 5.77 6.87 6.67
N TYR A 105 6.76 6.47 5.88
CA TYR A 105 6.71 5.21 5.13
C TYR A 105 6.58 3.96 6.01
N ARG A 106 7.22 3.95 7.18
CA ARG A 106 7.11 2.85 8.15
C ARG A 106 5.68 2.69 8.68
N GLU A 107 5.02 3.80 9.01
CA GLU A 107 3.62 3.77 9.45
C GLU A 107 2.68 3.37 8.31
N ALA A 108 2.92 3.90 7.10
CA ALA A 108 2.16 3.56 5.91
C ALA A 108 2.19 2.04 5.63
N ILE A 109 3.37 1.41 5.70
CA ILE A 109 3.52 -0.05 5.55
C ILE A 109 2.64 -0.79 6.54
N GLY A 110 2.67 -0.40 7.81
CA GLY A 110 1.85 -1.04 8.85
C GLY A 110 0.35 -0.90 8.60
N LYS A 111 -0.11 0.25 8.10
CA LYS A 111 -1.52 0.48 7.75
C LYS A 111 -1.95 -0.34 6.54
N TYR A 112 -1.16 -0.38 5.47
CA TYR A 112 -1.45 -1.22 4.31
C TYR A 112 -1.45 -2.72 4.64
N HIS A 113 -0.55 -3.18 5.52
CA HIS A 113 -0.59 -4.57 6.00
C HIS A 113 -1.87 -4.88 6.79
N ARG A 114 -2.33 -3.97 7.65
CA ARG A 114 -3.62 -4.13 8.34
C ARG A 114 -4.80 -4.20 7.37
N ALA A 115 -4.80 -3.37 6.33
CA ALA A 115 -5.81 -3.45 5.26
C ALA A 115 -5.82 -4.84 4.59
N LEU A 116 -4.65 -5.35 4.22
CA LEU A 116 -4.51 -6.69 3.62
C LEU A 116 -4.94 -7.82 4.55
N LEU A 117 -4.74 -7.69 5.86
CA LEU A 117 -5.18 -8.68 6.85
C LEU A 117 -6.71 -8.72 6.94
N GLU A 118 -7.39 -7.57 6.96
CA GLU A 118 -8.85 -7.51 6.94
C GLU A 118 -9.40 -8.13 5.63
N ILE A 119 -8.79 -7.80 4.49
CA ILE A 119 -9.20 -8.35 3.18
C ILE A 119 -9.09 -9.88 3.16
N LYS A 120 -7.92 -10.41 3.53
CA LYS A 120 -7.67 -11.86 3.54
C LYS A 120 -8.48 -12.60 4.61
N GLY A 121 -8.70 -11.95 5.76
CA GLY A 121 -9.56 -12.47 6.81
C GLY A 121 -10.98 -12.66 6.30
N LEU A 122 -11.49 -11.69 5.55
CA LEU A 122 -12.83 -11.78 4.98
C LEU A 122 -12.96 -12.87 3.91
N CYS A 123 -11.98 -13.00 3.02
CA CYS A 123 -11.96 -14.09 2.04
C CYS A 123 -12.03 -15.48 2.70
N ARG A 124 -11.41 -15.66 3.87
CA ARG A 124 -11.49 -16.92 4.63
C ARG A 124 -12.87 -17.14 5.25
N VAL A 125 -13.50 -16.08 5.77
CA VAL A 125 -14.83 -16.16 6.40
C VAL A 125 -15.92 -16.44 5.37
N LEU A 126 -15.81 -15.88 4.17
CA LEU A 126 -16.84 -16.03 3.13
C LEU A 126 -16.78 -17.37 2.39
N GLY A 127 -15.66 -18.11 2.47
CA GLY A 127 -15.49 -19.39 1.79
C GLY A 127 -15.45 -19.25 0.27
N ASP A 128 -14.70 -20.11 -0.40
CA ASP A 128 -14.73 -20.18 -1.86
C ASP A 128 -16.07 -20.82 -2.29
N PRO A 129 -16.86 -20.20 -3.20
CA PRO A 129 -18.09 -20.81 -3.70
C PRO A 129 -17.87 -22.12 -4.49
N ASP A 130 -16.63 -22.52 -4.80
CA ASP A 130 -16.33 -23.67 -5.66
C ASP A 130 -15.72 -24.89 -4.94
N THR A 131 -15.85 -24.99 -3.60
CA THR A 131 -15.53 -26.26 -2.90
C THR A 131 -16.81 -27.05 -2.62
N GLY A 132 -17.40 -27.59 -3.68
CA GLY A 132 -18.40 -28.64 -3.57
C GLY A 132 -17.76 -29.94 -3.08
N SER A 133 -17.76 -30.19 -1.75
CA SER A 133 -17.85 -31.55 -1.16
C SER A 133 -17.73 -31.56 0.38
N LYS A 134 -18.84 -31.26 1.07
CA LYS A 134 -19.46 -32.12 2.12
C LYS A 134 -20.58 -31.37 2.87
N PRO A 135 -21.70 -32.03 3.21
CA PRO A 135 -22.79 -31.38 3.91
C PRO A 135 -22.48 -31.27 5.41
N PRO A 136 -22.86 -30.17 6.10
CA PRO A 136 -22.96 -30.16 7.54
C PRO A 136 -24.34 -30.70 7.95
N SER A 137 -24.37 -31.67 8.86
CA SER A 137 -25.61 -32.10 9.52
C SER A 137 -26.19 -30.98 10.39
N PRO A 138 -27.52 -30.97 10.64
CA PRO A 138 -28.23 -29.77 11.05
C PRO A 138 -28.65 -29.81 12.52
N LEU A 139 -28.18 -28.88 13.36
CA LEU A 139 -28.84 -28.55 14.63
C LEU A 139 -28.68 -27.06 14.98
N LEU A 140 -29.76 -26.29 14.73
CA LEU A 140 -30.15 -24.99 15.31
C LEU A 140 -29.49 -23.69 14.78
N PRO A 141 -30.12 -22.51 14.96
CA PRO A 141 -31.36 -22.05 14.33
C PRO A 141 -31.12 -20.84 13.39
N THR A 142 -31.93 -20.78 12.34
CA THR A 142 -32.24 -19.65 11.44
C THR A 142 -31.59 -18.29 11.76
N PHE A 143 -30.44 -18.01 11.14
CA PHE A 143 -30.06 -16.66 10.73
C PHE A 143 -29.83 -16.65 9.23
N SER A 144 -30.94 -16.76 8.50
CA SER A 144 -30.97 -16.53 7.06
C SER A 144 -30.90 -15.03 6.77
N LYS A 145 -29.74 -14.44 7.02
CA LYS A 145 -29.28 -13.30 6.23
C LYS A 145 -27.95 -13.76 5.65
N SER A 146 -28.04 -14.38 4.48
CA SER A 146 -26.90 -14.59 3.61
C SER A 146 -26.24 -13.22 3.41
N SER A 147 -25.24 -12.92 4.23
CA SER A 147 -24.37 -11.76 4.10
C SER A 147 -23.37 -12.06 2.99
N THR A 148 -23.87 -12.42 1.82
CA THR A 148 -23.11 -12.46 0.59
C THR A 148 -22.76 -11.01 0.28
N LEU A 149 -21.47 -10.69 0.27
CA LEU A 149 -21.00 -9.40 -0.23
C LEU A 149 -21.60 -9.15 -1.61
N THR A 150 -21.96 -7.90 -1.90
CA THR A 150 -22.32 -7.54 -3.27
C THR A 150 -21.10 -7.71 -4.17
N ASP A 151 -21.31 -8.02 -5.45
CA ASP A 151 -20.21 -8.13 -6.42
C ASP A 151 -19.38 -6.84 -6.48
N GLU A 152 -20.04 -5.70 -6.27
CA GLU A 152 -19.38 -4.39 -6.13
C GLU A 152 -18.45 -4.32 -4.91
N GLN A 153 -18.88 -4.81 -3.74
CA GLN A 153 -18.04 -4.87 -2.55
C GLN A 153 -16.85 -5.80 -2.75
N LYS A 154 -17.05 -6.96 -3.39
CA LYS A 154 -15.97 -7.89 -3.71
C LYS A 154 -14.96 -7.26 -4.67
N GLY A 155 -15.43 -6.64 -5.75
CA GLY A 155 -14.57 -5.92 -6.70
C GLY A 155 -13.80 -4.76 -6.05
N ALA A 156 -14.46 -3.99 -5.16
CA ALA A 156 -13.81 -2.91 -4.42
C ALA A 156 -12.69 -3.43 -3.50
N MET A 157 -12.86 -4.60 -2.89
CA MET A 157 -11.84 -5.22 -2.06
C MET A 157 -10.66 -5.77 -2.86
N GLU A 158 -10.93 -6.42 -3.99
CA GLU A 158 -9.87 -6.89 -4.89
C GLU A 158 -9.05 -5.69 -5.40
N ASN A 159 -9.70 -4.62 -5.83
CA ASN A 159 -9.00 -3.38 -6.22
C ASN A 159 -8.22 -2.78 -5.05
N ALA A 160 -8.80 -2.72 -3.84
CA ALA A 160 -8.11 -2.23 -2.66
C ALA A 160 -6.88 -3.08 -2.29
N GLU A 161 -6.93 -4.40 -2.48
CA GLU A 161 -5.78 -5.30 -2.28
C GLU A 161 -4.65 -4.95 -3.25
N LEU A 162 -4.96 -4.78 -4.54
CA LEU A 162 -3.98 -4.42 -5.56
C LEU A 162 -3.35 -3.06 -5.30
N GLU A 163 -4.16 -2.05 -4.93
CA GLU A 163 -3.69 -0.73 -4.52
C GLU A 163 -2.77 -0.80 -3.29
N CYS A 164 -3.09 -1.66 -2.31
CA CYS A 164 -2.25 -1.88 -1.13
C CYS A 164 -0.89 -2.47 -1.50
N TYR A 165 -0.84 -3.53 -2.34
CA TYR A 165 0.43 -4.09 -2.81
C TYR A 165 1.26 -3.09 -3.59
N ASN A 166 0.64 -2.33 -4.49
CA ASN A 166 1.33 -1.31 -5.28
C ASN A 166 1.91 -0.22 -4.37
N SER A 167 1.15 0.22 -3.37
CA SER A 167 1.59 1.24 -2.41
C SER A 167 2.67 0.73 -1.45
N LEU A 168 2.60 -0.54 -1.02
CA LEU A 168 3.64 -1.19 -0.24
C LEU A 168 4.96 -1.27 -1.01
N ALA A 169 4.92 -1.67 -2.28
CA ALA A 169 6.09 -1.68 -3.14
C ALA A 169 6.72 -0.27 -3.24
N ALA A 170 5.89 0.77 -3.37
CA ALA A 170 6.34 2.16 -3.35
C ALA A 170 7.03 2.54 -2.03
N CYS A 171 6.41 2.21 -0.89
CA CYS A 171 6.96 2.50 0.44
C CYS A 171 8.31 1.81 0.64
N LEU A 172 8.42 0.53 0.26
CA LEU A 172 9.64 -0.25 0.42
C LEU A 172 10.82 0.32 -0.37
N LEU A 173 10.56 0.86 -1.56
CA LEU A 173 11.58 1.54 -2.37
C LEU A 173 12.07 2.85 -1.73
N GLN A 174 11.33 3.46 -0.80
CA GLN A 174 11.72 4.68 -0.07
C GLN A 174 12.42 4.40 1.26
N MET A 175 12.51 3.14 1.68
CA MET A 175 13.21 2.77 2.92
C MET A 175 14.73 2.88 2.74
N GLU A 176 15.45 3.17 3.82
CA GLU A 176 16.93 3.22 3.81
C GLU A 176 17.54 1.87 3.37
N LEU A 177 16.95 0.78 3.83
CA LEU A 177 17.31 -0.58 3.44
C LEU A 177 16.15 -1.18 2.63
N VAL A 178 16.30 -1.13 1.32
CA VAL A 178 15.28 -1.59 0.38
C VAL A 178 15.32 -3.11 0.25
N ASN A 179 14.21 -3.77 0.60
CA ASN A 179 14.04 -5.19 0.32
C ASN A 179 13.46 -5.39 -1.09
N TYR A 180 14.35 -5.49 -2.08
CA TYR A 180 13.96 -5.66 -3.49
C TYR A 180 13.23 -6.97 -3.77
N GLU A 181 13.46 -8.03 -2.99
CA GLU A 181 12.71 -9.28 -3.15
C GLU A 181 11.22 -9.11 -2.83
N ARG A 182 10.92 -8.41 -1.73
CA ARG A 182 9.55 -8.09 -1.35
C ARG A 182 8.87 -7.14 -2.33
N VAL A 183 9.60 -6.14 -2.82
CA VAL A 183 9.10 -5.24 -3.88
C VAL A 183 8.70 -6.05 -5.12
N LYS A 184 9.60 -6.92 -5.60
CA LYS A 184 9.32 -7.84 -6.71
C LYS A 184 8.07 -8.67 -6.44
N GLU A 185 7.97 -9.32 -5.28
CA GLU A 185 6.84 -10.17 -4.92
C GLU A 185 5.50 -9.42 -4.98
N TYR A 186 5.44 -8.22 -4.40
CA TYR A 186 4.22 -7.39 -4.42
C TYR A 186 3.86 -6.90 -5.82
N CYS A 187 4.84 -6.45 -6.61
CA CYS A 187 4.59 -6.02 -7.98
C CYS A 187 4.06 -7.17 -8.85
N LEU A 188 4.61 -8.39 -8.71
CA LEU A 188 4.13 -9.54 -9.48
C LEU A 188 2.70 -9.93 -9.13
N LYS A 189 2.30 -9.80 -7.85
CA LYS A 189 0.90 -10.00 -7.43
C LYS A 189 -0.05 -9.02 -8.12
N VAL A 190 0.35 -7.76 -8.25
CA VAL A 190 -0.42 -6.76 -8.98
C VAL A 190 -0.49 -7.10 -10.46
N LEU A 191 0.65 -7.41 -11.09
CA LEU A 191 0.73 -7.72 -12.52
C LEU A 191 -0.02 -9.00 -12.92
N TYR A 192 -0.20 -9.94 -12.00
CA TYR A 192 -1.00 -11.13 -12.23
C TYR A 192 -2.48 -10.79 -12.52
N LYS A 193 -3.02 -9.75 -11.86
CA LYS A 193 -4.38 -9.27 -12.07
C LYS A 193 -4.44 -8.12 -13.09
N GLU A 194 -3.52 -7.18 -12.98
CA GLU A 194 -3.40 -5.99 -13.82
C GLU A 194 -2.10 -6.03 -14.64
N GLY A 195 -2.07 -6.84 -15.69
CA GLY A 195 -0.87 -7.04 -16.52
C GLY A 195 -0.33 -5.77 -17.21
N LYS A 196 -1.12 -4.70 -17.26
CA LYS A 196 -0.74 -3.41 -17.87
C LYS A 196 -0.47 -2.29 -16.86
N ASN A 197 -0.40 -2.59 -15.56
CA ASN A 197 -0.13 -1.57 -14.54
C ASN A 197 1.32 -1.04 -14.66
N PHE A 198 1.48 0.16 -15.23
CA PHE A 198 2.80 0.74 -15.48
C PHE A 198 3.63 0.93 -14.19
N LYS A 199 3.00 1.29 -13.07
CA LYS A 199 3.71 1.49 -11.79
C LYS A 199 4.30 0.17 -11.29
N ALA A 200 3.53 -0.92 -11.40
CA ALA A 200 4.00 -2.24 -11.00
C ALA A 200 5.09 -2.78 -11.95
N LEU A 201 4.97 -2.53 -13.27
CA LEU A 201 5.98 -2.87 -14.28
C LEU A 201 7.30 -2.13 -14.02
N TYR A 202 7.24 -0.81 -13.81
CA TYR A 202 8.43 -0.01 -13.51
C TYR A 202 9.12 -0.51 -12.24
N ARG A 203 8.36 -0.65 -11.15
CA ARG A 203 8.90 -1.06 -9.84
C ARG A 203 9.46 -2.48 -9.84
N SER A 204 8.83 -3.41 -10.58
CA SER A 204 9.39 -4.76 -10.75
C SER A 204 10.69 -4.73 -11.55
N GLY A 205 10.76 -3.93 -12.61
CA GLY A 205 11.97 -3.71 -13.40
C GLY A 205 13.14 -3.19 -12.56
N VAL A 206 12.88 -2.16 -11.74
CA VAL A 206 13.86 -1.65 -10.76
C VAL A 206 14.28 -2.72 -9.76
N ALA A 207 13.34 -3.48 -9.20
CA ALA A 207 13.65 -4.54 -8.26
C ALA A 207 14.54 -5.64 -8.88
N TYR A 208 14.21 -6.13 -10.08
CA TYR A 208 15.03 -7.11 -10.79
C TYR A 208 16.43 -6.58 -11.12
N TYR A 209 16.55 -5.29 -11.47
CA TYR A 209 17.85 -4.67 -11.71
C TYR A 209 18.75 -4.74 -10.47
N HIS A 210 18.21 -4.45 -9.29
CA HIS A 210 18.96 -4.49 -8.04
C HIS A 210 19.21 -5.93 -7.55
N LEU A 211 18.36 -6.89 -7.92
CA LEU A 211 18.58 -8.32 -7.65
C LEU A 211 19.58 -8.97 -8.61
N GLY A 212 19.99 -8.28 -9.68
CA GLY A 212 20.98 -8.76 -10.66
C GLY A 212 20.41 -9.55 -11.83
N ASP A 213 19.11 -9.79 -11.89
CA ASP A 213 18.45 -10.41 -13.05
C ASP A 213 18.17 -9.33 -14.11
N PHE A 214 19.22 -8.98 -14.86
CA PHE A 214 19.17 -7.89 -15.82
C PHE A 214 18.26 -8.18 -17.03
N GLN A 215 18.08 -9.45 -17.39
CA GLN A 215 17.21 -9.82 -18.51
C GLN A 215 15.74 -9.54 -18.18
N LYS A 216 15.27 -9.99 -17.01
CA LYS A 216 13.90 -9.66 -16.57
C LYS A 216 13.73 -8.18 -16.28
N ALA A 217 14.75 -7.54 -15.69
CA ALA A 217 14.72 -6.10 -15.47
C ALA A 217 14.45 -5.34 -16.77
N LEU A 218 15.19 -5.66 -17.83
CA LEU A 218 15.04 -5.00 -19.13
C LEU A 218 13.66 -5.23 -19.74
N TYR A 219 13.12 -6.45 -19.64
CA TYR A 219 11.78 -6.79 -20.10
C TYR A 219 10.73 -5.91 -19.41
N TYR A 220 10.67 -5.92 -18.08
CA TYR A 220 9.65 -5.15 -17.34
C TYR A 220 9.79 -3.63 -17.53
N LEU A 221 11.02 -3.12 -17.59
CA LEU A 221 11.26 -1.70 -17.84
C LEU A 221 10.81 -1.28 -19.24
N LYS A 222 11.04 -2.11 -20.26
CA LYS A 222 10.55 -1.86 -21.64
C LYS A 222 9.03 -1.91 -21.72
N GLU A 223 8.39 -2.88 -21.05
CA GLU A 223 6.93 -2.94 -20.97
C GLU A 223 6.36 -1.71 -20.26
N SER A 224 6.99 -1.25 -19.18
CA SER A 224 6.60 -0.01 -18.52
C SER A 224 6.74 1.21 -19.43
N HIS A 225 7.85 1.32 -20.16
CA HIS A 225 8.12 2.43 -21.06
C HIS A 225 7.16 2.48 -22.26
N LYS A 226 6.65 1.33 -22.73
CA LYS A 226 5.59 1.30 -23.74
C LYS A 226 4.30 1.95 -23.25
N GLN A 227 3.99 1.85 -21.95
CA GLN A 227 2.82 2.48 -21.35
C GLN A 227 3.04 3.97 -21.11
N GLU A 228 4.23 4.34 -20.61
CA GLU A 228 4.58 5.74 -20.32
C GLU A 228 5.95 6.10 -20.94
N PRO A 229 5.98 6.46 -22.24
CA PRO A 229 7.24 6.72 -22.96
C PRO A 229 7.93 8.00 -22.49
N SER A 230 7.23 8.90 -21.80
CA SER A 230 7.76 10.13 -21.23
C SER A 230 8.49 9.94 -19.90
N ASP A 231 8.40 8.76 -19.26
CA ASP A 231 9.06 8.55 -17.96
C ASP A 231 10.58 8.46 -18.11
N THR A 232 11.25 9.55 -17.76
CA THR A 232 12.71 9.67 -17.75
C THR A 232 13.39 8.64 -16.83
N ASN A 233 12.73 8.22 -15.74
CA ASN A 233 13.29 7.23 -14.83
C ASN A 233 13.32 5.84 -15.47
N ALA A 234 12.24 5.45 -16.15
CA ALA A 234 12.20 4.21 -16.94
C ALA A 234 13.31 4.20 -18.00
N ILE A 235 13.46 5.28 -18.78
CA ILE A 235 14.53 5.41 -19.79
C ILE A 235 15.91 5.23 -19.17
N ARG A 236 16.18 5.92 -18.05
CA ARG A 236 17.45 5.82 -17.34
C ARG A 236 17.74 4.38 -16.90
N TYR A 237 16.77 3.71 -16.30
CA TYR A 237 16.95 2.32 -15.84
C TYR A 237 17.12 1.34 -17.00
N ILE A 238 16.46 1.54 -18.14
CA ILE A 238 16.67 0.75 -19.37
C ILE A 238 18.13 0.85 -19.79
N GLN A 239 18.65 2.08 -19.94
CA GLN A 239 20.04 2.31 -20.36
C GLN A 239 21.05 1.68 -19.39
N LEU A 240 20.85 1.87 -18.08
CA LEU A 240 21.70 1.26 -17.05
C LEU A 240 21.69 -0.27 -17.13
N THR A 241 20.54 -0.87 -17.40
CA THR A 241 20.38 -2.32 -17.54
C THR A 241 21.09 -2.84 -18.78
N GLU A 242 20.90 -2.19 -19.93
CA GLU A 242 21.56 -2.55 -21.20
C GLU A 242 23.09 -2.41 -21.11
N MET A 243 23.59 -1.41 -20.40
CA MET A 243 25.03 -1.28 -20.12
C MET A 243 25.56 -2.43 -19.27
N LYS A 244 24.82 -2.86 -18.24
CA LYS A 244 25.23 -4.00 -17.39
C LYS A 244 25.24 -5.32 -18.16
N ILE A 245 24.22 -5.58 -18.99
CA ILE A 245 24.17 -6.80 -19.83
C ILE A 245 25.36 -6.85 -20.78
N ARG A 246 25.64 -5.74 -21.50
CA ARG A 246 26.80 -5.67 -22.41
C ARG A 246 28.12 -5.93 -21.69
N ARG A 247 28.27 -5.38 -20.48
CA ARG A 247 29.48 -5.57 -19.66
C ARG A 247 29.62 -7.03 -19.18
N SER A 248 28.53 -7.70 -18.80
CA SER A 248 28.57 -9.12 -18.41
C SER A 248 29.01 -10.00 -19.58
N ALA A 249 28.38 -9.82 -20.75
CA ALA A 249 28.70 -10.59 -21.95
C ALA A 249 30.15 -10.41 -22.41
N GLN A 250 30.75 -9.22 -22.22
CA GLN A 250 32.17 -9.00 -22.52
C GLN A 250 33.11 -9.70 -21.54
N ARG A 251 32.74 -9.83 -20.26
CA ARG A 251 33.55 -10.57 -19.28
C ARG A 251 33.50 -12.06 -19.56
N GLU A 252 32.31 -12.60 -19.78
CA GLU A 252 32.11 -14.02 -20.13
C GLU A 252 32.91 -14.42 -21.37
N LYS A 253 32.97 -13.55 -22.40
CA LYS A 253 33.81 -13.79 -23.59
C LYS A 253 35.32 -13.80 -23.31
N LYS A 254 35.80 -12.93 -22.41
CA LYS A 254 37.21 -12.86 -22.04
C LYS A 254 37.63 -14.00 -21.12
N GLU A 255 36.72 -14.51 -20.29
CA GLU A 255 36.97 -15.66 -19.41
C GLU A 255 36.93 -16.99 -20.19
N ALA A 256 36.25 -17.03 -21.32
CA ALA A 256 36.17 -18.18 -22.21
C ALA A 256 37.28 -18.26 -23.27
N THR A 257 38.20 -17.28 -23.31
CA THR A 257 39.36 -17.22 -24.25
C THR A 257 40.65 -17.38 -23.47
#